data_AF-A0AAF0UT02-F1
#
_entry.id   AF-A0AAF0UT02-F1
#
_cell.length_a   1.000
_cell.length_b   1.000
_cell.length_c   1.000
_cell.angle_alpha   90.00
_cell.angle_beta   90.00
_cell.angle_gamma   90.00
#
_symmetry.space_group_name_H-M   'P 1'
#
loop_
_entity.id
_entity.type
_entity.pdbx_description
1 polymer ?
#
loop_
_entity_poly.entity_id
_entity_poly.type
_entity_poly.pdbx_seq_one_letter_code
_entity_poly.pdbx_strand_id
1 'polypeptide(L)'
;MELTIRGMEIALTSCPSFSTGLVNEGALLHVSEQIHRKSDQVTHQATKGSDFANKSILLHNDTIPPSQTNLPAFFFLFCSNMLLTNSSTLHNDDSRTPCHKSWMNIRPRKETIMFSLKCSITLGLAMWLGLLFDKQNGFWAGLTVASTLAQGNLATFTLANAQAQGITFGSVYGVLSCSVFQKIDNLRFLPLLPWIIFSSFLKHSRIYGPTGGISALLGAVMILGRKNYGPHNEFAIIRLTETFIGLSCFVVVQFIMYPKRAANLARNQLHCTLDILKECMNQIVQKDHQELQELMEKQRKLKSKILDLKKFCFNAELEPDFWFLPFNATCYKKLQDSLSKIDDLFYFIVYNIKNVSHDFQNSGVDYKELQKCMNDELKKLKESVISSISTFLDKPSLIKLFPDDDLEEGKFSKINDQITDRGISFCFERSKEVIDRILSSQGKEELKEKSIISLYALGYCINNMLKEIKDVKIVMKELAQWER
;
A
#
# COMPACT_ATOMS: atom_id res chain seq x y z
N MET A 1 -5.30 8.66 15.09
CA MET A 1 -6.69 8.31 15.44
C MET A 1 -7.20 7.12 14.63
N GLU A 2 -7.11 7.13 13.29
CA GLU A 2 -7.58 6.02 12.43
C GLU A 2 -6.94 4.66 12.77
N LEU A 3 -5.63 4.62 13.02
CA LEU A 3 -4.89 3.38 13.30
C LEU A 3 -5.27 2.74 14.66
N THR A 4 -5.49 3.56 15.69
CA THR A 4 -5.93 3.11 17.02
C THR A 4 -7.35 2.57 17.01
N ILE A 5 -8.24 3.18 16.22
CA ILE A 5 -9.62 2.71 16.00
C ILE A 5 -9.60 1.37 15.25
N ARG A 6 -8.74 1.23 14.24
CA ARG A 6 -8.54 -0.04 13.53
C ARG A 6 -8.04 -1.15 14.47
N GLY A 7 -7.16 -0.83 15.43
CA GLY A 7 -6.75 -1.77 16.48
C GLY A 7 -7.91 -2.25 17.35
N MET A 8 -8.80 -1.35 17.75
CA MET A 8 -10.02 -1.72 18.49
C MET A 8 -10.94 -2.63 17.67
N GLU A 9 -11.10 -2.35 16.37
CA GLU A 9 -11.89 -3.20 15.46
C GLU A 9 -11.30 -4.61 15.32
N ILE A 10 -9.97 -4.73 15.19
CA ILE A 10 -9.27 -6.03 15.17
C ILE A 10 -9.51 -6.81 16.47
N ALA A 11 -9.48 -6.12 17.62
CA ALA A 11 -9.76 -6.72 18.91
C ALA A 11 -11.19 -7.27 19.00
N LEU A 12 -12.17 -6.47 18.58
CA LEU A 12 -13.60 -6.79 18.65
C LEU A 12 -13.98 -7.94 17.71
N THR A 13 -13.45 -7.95 16.49
CA THR A 13 -13.69 -9.04 15.52
C THR A 13 -13.11 -10.38 15.97
N SER A 14 -12.12 -10.36 16.86
CA SER A 14 -11.50 -11.57 17.42
C SER A 14 -12.15 -12.05 18.74
N CYS A 15 -13.19 -11.36 19.23
CA CYS A 15 -13.80 -11.60 20.53
C CYS A 15 -15.17 -12.30 20.39
N PRO A 16 -15.33 -13.57 20.81
CA PRO A 16 -16.63 -14.25 20.77
C PRO A 16 -17.62 -13.72 21.83
N SER A 17 -17.11 -13.12 22.92
CA SER A 17 -17.88 -12.39 23.94
C SER A 17 -16.91 -11.57 24.79
N PHE A 18 -17.18 -10.29 25.02
CA PHE A 18 -16.39 -9.47 25.95
C PHE A 18 -16.68 -9.94 27.38
N SER A 19 -15.67 -10.42 28.10
CA SER A 19 -15.85 -10.90 29.48
C SER A 19 -16.21 -9.73 30.39
N THR A 20 -17.46 -9.70 30.87
CA THR A 20 -18.01 -8.71 31.81
C THR A 20 -17.32 -8.71 33.17
N GLY A 21 -16.43 -9.67 33.45
CA GLY A 21 -15.63 -9.72 34.68
C GLY A 21 -14.26 -9.02 34.62
N LEU A 22 -13.79 -8.62 33.42
CA LEU A 22 -12.41 -8.11 33.25
C LEU A 22 -12.28 -6.59 33.43
N VAL A 23 -13.36 -5.84 33.23
CA VAL A 23 -13.36 -4.37 33.21
C VAL A 23 -14.54 -3.86 34.03
N ASN A 24 -14.29 -2.95 34.96
CA ASN A 24 -15.36 -2.28 35.70
C ASN A 24 -16.25 -1.49 34.72
N GLU A 25 -17.56 -1.73 34.70
CA GLU A 25 -18.51 -1.00 33.84
C GLU A 25 -18.36 0.53 33.98
N GLY A 26 -18.04 1.01 35.18
CA GLY A 26 -17.76 2.43 35.43
C GLY A 26 -16.48 2.96 34.74
N ALA A 27 -15.45 2.13 34.58
CA ALA A 27 -14.22 2.50 33.87
C ALA A 27 -14.43 2.52 32.35
N LEU A 28 -15.23 1.59 31.82
CA LEU A 28 -15.59 1.52 30.40
C LEU A 28 -16.51 2.68 30.00
N LEU A 29 -17.46 3.05 30.87
CA LEU A 29 -18.28 4.25 30.73
C LEU A 29 -17.41 5.52 30.75
N HIS A 30 -16.47 5.64 31.68
CA HIS A 30 -15.56 6.79 31.75
C HIS A 30 -14.64 6.90 30.51
N VAL A 31 -14.12 5.78 30.00
CA VAL A 31 -13.35 5.75 28.74
C VAL A 31 -14.25 6.15 27.56
N SER A 32 -15.49 5.66 27.49
CA SER A 32 -16.45 6.04 26.45
C SER A 32 -16.79 7.54 26.50
N GLU A 33 -16.94 8.10 27.70
CA GLU A 33 -17.25 9.51 27.93
C GLU A 33 -16.06 10.41 27.61
N GLN A 34 -14.82 9.97 27.92
CA GLN A 34 -13.60 10.66 27.52
C GLN A 34 -13.37 10.62 25.99
N ILE A 35 -13.68 9.49 25.34
CA ILE A 35 -13.61 9.37 23.89
C ILE A 35 -14.66 10.27 23.21
N HIS A 36 -15.90 10.30 23.73
CA HIS A 36 -16.97 11.15 23.22
C HIS A 36 -16.63 12.63 23.37
N ARG A 37 -16.20 13.07 24.57
CA ARG A 37 -15.79 14.47 24.81
C ARG A 37 -14.60 14.91 23.95
N LYS A 38 -13.65 14.02 23.66
CA LYS A 38 -12.51 14.33 22.80
C LYS A 38 -12.86 14.29 21.31
N SER A 39 -13.82 13.46 20.89
CA SER A 39 -14.38 13.50 19.53
C SER A 39 -15.10 14.83 19.27
N ASP A 40 -15.82 15.34 20.27
CA ASP A 40 -16.50 16.64 20.19
C ASP A 40 -15.51 17.82 20.15
N GLN A 41 -14.38 17.73 20.86
CA GLN A 41 -13.30 18.75 20.83
C GLN A 41 -12.54 18.83 19.49
N VAL A 42 -12.54 17.79 18.65
CA VAL A 42 -11.98 17.88 17.28
C VAL A 42 -12.83 18.80 16.39
N THR A 43 -14.06 19.12 16.81
CA THR A 43 -15.01 19.94 16.03
C THR A 43 -15.01 21.43 16.42
N HIS A 44 -14.43 21.81 17.57
CA HIS A 44 -14.37 23.21 18.01
C HIS A 44 -13.04 23.59 18.66
N GLN A 45 -12.47 24.71 18.20
CA GLN A 45 -11.17 25.25 18.60
C GLN A 45 -10.93 25.35 20.11
N ALA A 46 -9.67 25.03 20.45
CA ALA A 46 -8.91 25.30 21.67
C ALA A 46 -9.58 26.16 22.76
N THR A 47 -9.71 25.59 23.96
CA THR A 47 -9.70 26.38 25.20
C THR A 47 -8.89 25.65 26.29
N LYS A 48 -8.31 26.47 27.15
CA LYS A 48 -7.19 26.26 28.07
C LYS A 48 -7.37 25.15 29.11
N GLY A 49 -6.21 24.69 29.59
CA GLY A 49 -5.94 23.65 30.58
C GLY A 49 -6.96 23.48 31.69
N SER A 50 -7.31 22.22 31.91
CA SER A 50 -7.74 21.71 33.21
C SER A 50 -6.88 20.48 33.54
N ASP A 51 -6.13 20.58 34.63
CA ASP A 51 -5.43 19.45 35.26
C ASP A 51 -6.43 18.38 35.68
N PHE A 52 -6.54 17.30 34.90
CA PHE A 52 -7.14 16.06 35.36
C PHE A 52 -6.26 14.89 34.94
N ALA A 53 -5.16 14.75 35.69
CA ALA A 53 -4.30 13.59 35.65
C ALA A 53 -5.04 12.34 36.18
N ASN A 54 -4.85 11.25 35.45
CA ASN A 54 -4.79 9.86 35.92
C ASN A 54 -5.88 9.39 36.91
N LYS A 55 -6.99 8.90 36.37
CA LYS A 55 -7.63 7.70 36.96
C LYS A 55 -7.36 6.54 36.01
N SER A 56 -6.47 5.64 36.43
CA SER A 56 -6.15 4.42 35.69
C SER A 56 -7.40 3.53 35.56
N ILE A 57 -7.44 2.79 34.45
CA ILE A 57 -8.49 1.81 34.16
C ILE A 57 -8.28 0.64 35.13
N LEU A 58 -8.91 0.72 36.30
CA LEU A 58 -8.73 -0.24 37.40
C LEU A 58 -9.22 -1.65 36.99
N LEU A 59 -8.29 -2.58 36.81
CA LEU A 59 -8.51 -4.01 36.66
C LEU A 59 -8.81 -4.61 38.05
N HIS A 60 -9.82 -5.47 38.16
CA HIS A 60 -10.11 -6.15 39.44
C HIS A 60 -8.94 -7.08 39.79
N ASN A 61 -8.36 -6.91 40.98
CA ASN A 61 -7.11 -7.53 41.38
C ASN A 61 -7.20 -9.03 41.76
N ASP A 62 -8.31 -9.72 41.48
CA ASP A 62 -8.49 -11.09 41.96
C ASP A 62 -9.10 -12.03 40.88
N THR A 63 -8.29 -13.02 40.52
CA THR A 63 -8.69 -14.40 40.18
C THR A 63 -9.34 -14.68 38.82
N ILE A 64 -8.65 -14.45 37.70
CA ILE A 64 -8.80 -15.35 36.53
C ILE A 64 -7.43 -15.55 35.86
N PRO A 65 -6.89 -16.78 35.75
CA PRO A 65 -5.73 -17.04 34.91
C PRO A 65 -6.11 -16.65 33.47
N PRO A 66 -5.32 -15.82 32.77
CA PRO A 66 -5.68 -15.35 31.44
C PRO A 66 -5.66 -16.53 30.47
N SER A 67 -6.81 -17.16 30.27
CA SER A 67 -7.05 -18.02 29.12
C SER A 67 -6.97 -17.18 27.85
N GLN A 68 -6.57 -17.80 26.73
CA GLN A 68 -6.47 -17.14 25.41
C GLN A 68 -7.70 -16.30 25.01
N THR A 69 -8.86 -16.59 25.60
CA THR A 69 -10.13 -15.87 25.42
C THR A 69 -10.11 -14.40 25.88
N ASN A 70 -9.21 -14.01 26.80
CA ASN A 70 -9.17 -12.65 27.36
C ASN A 70 -8.13 -11.73 26.69
N LEU A 71 -7.24 -12.29 25.86
CA LEU A 71 -6.17 -11.56 25.16
C LEU A 71 -6.66 -10.41 24.25
N PRO A 72 -7.78 -10.56 23.49
CA PRO A 72 -8.32 -9.48 22.69
C PRO A 72 -8.81 -8.30 23.55
N ALA A 73 -9.35 -8.56 24.74
CA ALA A 73 -9.83 -7.51 25.65
C ALA A 73 -8.67 -6.66 26.20
N PHE A 74 -7.52 -7.27 26.53
CA PHE A 74 -6.31 -6.52 26.90
C PHE A 74 -5.78 -5.68 25.74
N PHE A 75 -5.80 -6.19 24.50
CA PHE A 75 -5.42 -5.42 23.32
C PHE A 75 -6.37 -4.25 23.05
N PHE A 76 -7.68 -4.44 23.24
CA PHE A 76 -8.66 -3.35 23.15
C PHE A 76 -8.40 -2.23 24.17
N LEU A 77 -8.12 -2.60 25.43
CA LEU A 77 -7.77 -1.63 26.47
C LEU A 77 -6.46 -0.91 26.15
N PHE A 78 -5.48 -1.62 25.59
CA PHE A 78 -4.24 -1.03 25.11
C PHE A 78 -4.47 0.02 24.02
N CYS A 79 -5.26 -0.31 22.99
CA CYS A 79 -5.62 0.64 21.93
C CYS A 79 -6.41 1.84 22.46
N SER A 80 -7.26 1.63 23.47
CA SER A 80 -8.01 2.69 24.15
C SER A 80 -7.10 3.63 24.92
N ASN A 81 -6.16 3.08 25.69
CA ASN A 81 -5.15 3.88 26.39
C ASN A 81 -4.30 4.67 25.39
N MET A 82 -3.83 4.02 24.32
CA MET A 82 -3.05 4.66 23.24
C MET A 82 -3.80 5.82 22.56
N LEU A 83 -5.11 5.68 22.35
CA LEU A 83 -5.96 6.75 21.80
C LEU A 83 -5.99 7.95 22.75
N LEU A 84 -6.07 7.69 24.06
CA LEU A 84 -6.11 8.73 25.09
C LEU A 84 -4.77 9.45 25.26
N THR A 85 -3.62 8.75 25.25
CA THR A 85 -2.27 9.34 25.37
C THR A 85 -1.76 10.03 24.11
N ASN A 86 -2.05 9.52 22.92
CA ASN A 86 -1.56 10.14 21.68
C ASN A 86 -2.33 11.43 21.30
N SER A 87 -3.50 11.68 21.91
CA SER A 87 -4.23 12.94 21.72
C SER A 87 -3.56 14.14 22.41
N SER A 88 -2.65 13.93 23.37
CA SER A 88 -1.89 14.99 24.05
C SER A 88 -0.60 15.41 23.34
N THR A 89 -0.18 14.72 22.29
CA THR A 89 1.03 15.04 21.52
C THR A 89 0.71 15.15 20.04
N LEU A 90 -0.02 16.19 19.66
CA LEU A 90 -0.13 16.61 18.27
C LEU A 90 1.06 17.53 17.95
N HIS A 91 2.24 16.94 17.79
CA HIS A 91 3.34 17.64 17.12
C HIS A 91 3.11 17.56 15.61
N ASN A 92 2.86 18.73 15.01
CA ASN A 92 2.92 18.96 13.59
C ASN A 92 4.35 18.70 13.11
N ASP A 93 4.61 17.54 12.52
CA ASP A 93 5.78 17.33 11.67
C ASP A 93 5.33 17.39 10.20
N ASP A 94 5.09 18.61 9.76
CA ASP A 94 5.04 18.97 8.35
C ASP A 94 6.39 19.61 7.99
N SER A 95 7.44 18.79 7.94
CA SER A 95 8.74 19.20 7.40
C SER A 95 8.96 18.51 6.06
N ARG A 96 8.45 19.15 5.00
CA ARG A 96 8.91 18.92 3.64
C ARG A 96 10.38 19.34 3.55
N THR A 97 11.27 18.37 3.69
CA THR A 97 12.66 18.55 3.26
C THR A 97 12.77 18.22 1.77
N PRO A 98 13.27 19.15 0.94
CA PRO A 98 13.53 18.86 -0.46
C PRO A 98 14.77 17.96 -0.54
N CYS A 99 14.57 16.70 -0.92
CA CYS A 99 15.68 15.80 -1.20
C CYS A 99 16.49 16.35 -2.38
N HIS A 100 17.68 16.85 -2.07
CA HIS A 100 18.70 17.31 -3.00
C HIS A 100 19.01 16.17 -3.99
N LYS A 101 18.74 16.38 -5.28
CA LYS A 101 19.10 15.44 -6.34
C LYS A 101 20.62 15.42 -6.47
N SER A 102 21.23 14.35 -5.98
CA SER A 102 22.61 14.00 -6.33
C SER A 102 22.65 13.62 -7.82
N TRP A 103 23.17 14.54 -8.61
CA TRP A 103 23.40 14.39 -10.04
C TRP A 103 24.77 13.76 -10.24
N MET A 104 24.87 12.43 -10.15
CA MET A 104 25.93 11.67 -10.83
C MET A 104 25.71 10.17 -10.66
N ASN A 105 25.20 9.56 -11.73
CA ASN A 105 25.59 8.25 -12.26
C ASN A 105 24.62 7.94 -13.42
N ILE A 106 24.89 8.54 -14.59
CA ILE A 106 24.15 8.27 -15.82
C ILE A 106 24.60 6.92 -16.37
N ARG A 107 24.18 5.85 -15.70
CA ARG A 107 24.06 4.55 -16.35
C ARG A 107 22.63 4.49 -16.90
N PRO A 108 22.43 4.45 -18.22
CA PRO A 108 21.07 4.39 -18.76
C PRO A 108 20.41 3.10 -18.24
N ARG A 109 19.38 3.28 -17.41
CA ARG A 109 18.54 2.19 -16.91
C ARG A 109 17.96 1.46 -18.13
N LYS A 110 17.96 0.12 -18.13
CA LYS A 110 17.43 -0.71 -19.25
C LYS A 110 16.04 -0.23 -19.71
N GLU A 111 15.24 0.28 -18.77
CA GLU A 111 13.92 0.85 -19.02
C GLU A 111 13.92 2.09 -19.93
N THR A 112 14.90 2.98 -19.80
CA THR A 112 15.01 4.20 -20.63
C THR A 112 15.43 3.83 -22.06
N ILE A 113 16.36 2.90 -22.22
CA ILE A 113 16.77 2.41 -23.54
C ILE A 113 15.61 1.71 -24.23
N MET A 114 14.90 0.83 -23.51
CA MET A 114 13.73 0.13 -24.03
C MET A 114 12.62 1.11 -24.42
N PHE A 115 12.40 2.15 -23.62
CA PHE A 115 11.44 3.20 -23.94
C PHE A 115 11.82 3.94 -25.22
N SER A 116 13.06 4.44 -25.33
CA SER A 116 13.52 5.15 -26.53
C SER A 116 13.44 4.28 -27.79
N LEU A 117 13.75 2.99 -27.67
CA LEU A 117 13.63 2.03 -28.78
C LEU A 117 12.17 1.84 -29.21
N LYS A 118 11.25 1.63 -28.24
CA LYS A 118 9.81 1.54 -28.50
C LYS A 118 9.28 2.80 -29.18
N CYS A 119 9.66 3.97 -28.68
CA CYS A 119 9.27 5.26 -29.25
C CYS A 119 9.76 5.39 -30.70
N SER A 120 11.03 5.08 -30.96
CA SER A 120 11.62 5.17 -32.29
C SER A 120 10.94 4.23 -33.29
N ILE A 121 10.74 2.97 -32.91
CA ILE A 121 10.07 1.97 -33.78
C ILE A 121 8.62 2.37 -34.04
N THR A 122 7.89 2.77 -33.00
CA THR A 122 6.48 3.18 -33.14
C THR A 122 6.35 4.40 -34.05
N LEU A 123 7.18 5.42 -33.81
CA LEU A 123 7.15 6.66 -34.58
C LEU A 123 7.55 6.42 -36.03
N GLY A 124 8.61 5.63 -36.26
CA GLY A 124 9.07 5.26 -37.60
C GLY A 124 8.01 4.47 -38.37
N LEU A 125 7.39 3.47 -37.74
CA LEU A 125 6.32 2.67 -38.35
C LEU A 125 5.10 3.53 -38.69
N ALA A 126 4.67 4.40 -37.77
CA ALA A 126 3.54 5.30 -37.97
C ALA A 126 3.79 6.33 -39.09
N MET A 127 4.98 6.92 -39.13
CA MET A 127 5.34 7.86 -40.20
C MET A 127 5.47 7.15 -41.55
N TRP A 128 6.04 5.95 -41.59
CA TRP A 128 6.15 5.17 -42.82
C TRP A 128 4.78 4.77 -43.39
N LEU A 129 3.90 4.21 -42.56
CA LEU A 129 2.53 3.86 -42.97
C LEU A 129 1.69 5.12 -43.29
N GLY A 130 1.88 6.20 -42.55
CA GLY A 130 1.25 7.49 -42.84
C GLY A 130 1.66 8.04 -44.21
N LEU A 131 2.94 8.01 -44.56
CA LEU A 131 3.45 8.48 -45.86
C LEU A 131 3.02 7.58 -47.03
N LEU A 132 2.77 6.29 -46.78
CA LEU A 132 2.17 5.39 -47.76
C LEU A 132 0.71 5.74 -48.05
N PHE A 133 -0.04 6.20 -47.04
CA PHE A 133 -1.43 6.63 -47.19
C PHE A 133 -1.56 8.03 -47.79
N ASP A 134 -0.88 9.02 -47.23
CA ASP A 134 -0.80 10.40 -47.75
C ASP A 134 0.66 10.84 -47.88
N LYS A 135 1.15 10.97 -49.11
CA LYS A 135 2.53 11.37 -49.40
C LYS A 135 2.87 12.77 -48.90
N GLN A 136 1.90 13.69 -48.82
CA GLN A 136 2.16 15.08 -48.42
C GLN A 136 2.02 15.28 -46.91
N ASN A 137 1.08 14.58 -46.27
CA ASN A 137 0.73 14.79 -44.86
C ASN A 137 0.92 13.57 -43.95
N GLY A 138 1.50 12.48 -44.43
CA GLY A 138 1.73 11.28 -43.63
C GLY A 138 2.53 11.47 -42.33
N PHE A 139 3.23 12.60 -42.17
CA PHE A 139 3.90 12.99 -40.92
C PHE A 139 2.93 13.16 -39.73
N TRP A 140 1.65 13.38 -39.98
CA TRP A 140 0.65 13.57 -38.94
C TRP A 140 0.27 12.27 -38.19
N ALA A 141 0.41 11.11 -38.84
CA ALA A 141 0.35 9.82 -38.15
C ALA A 141 1.48 9.70 -37.12
N GLY A 142 2.68 10.15 -37.48
CA GLY A 142 3.81 10.28 -36.57
C GLY A 142 3.57 11.30 -35.45
N LEU A 143 3.00 12.46 -35.77
CA LEU A 143 2.66 13.49 -34.78
C LEU A 143 1.66 12.97 -33.73
N THR A 144 0.67 12.18 -34.15
CA THR A 144 -0.28 11.51 -33.25
C THR A 144 0.46 10.61 -32.25
N VAL A 145 1.39 9.79 -32.72
CA VAL A 145 2.23 8.95 -31.85
C VAL A 145 3.10 9.81 -30.92
N ALA A 146 3.80 10.80 -31.45
CA ALA A 146 4.66 11.68 -30.67
C ALA A 146 3.90 12.40 -29.54
N SER A 147 2.66 12.82 -29.81
CA SER A 147 1.79 13.50 -28.85
C SER A 147 1.28 12.59 -27.74
N THR A 148 1.26 11.27 -27.96
CA THR A 148 0.68 10.28 -27.05
C THR A 148 1.74 9.52 -26.25
N LEU A 149 3.01 9.60 -26.65
CA LEU A 149 4.15 9.00 -25.95
C LEU A 149 4.40 9.66 -24.58
N ALA A 150 3.69 9.19 -23.56
CA ALA A 150 3.95 9.54 -22.18
C ALA A 150 4.90 8.52 -21.52
N GLN A 151 5.94 9.01 -20.85
CA GLN A 151 6.81 8.18 -20.02
C GLN A 151 6.10 7.93 -18.68
N GLY A 152 5.68 6.70 -18.43
CA GLY A 152 4.98 6.35 -17.19
C GLY A 152 5.13 4.89 -16.79
N ASN A 153 5.13 4.64 -15.48
CA ASN A 153 5.08 3.29 -14.88
C ASN A 153 3.64 2.75 -14.86
N LEU A 154 2.88 2.93 -15.94
CA LEU A 154 1.55 2.37 -16.09
C LEU A 154 1.60 1.06 -16.87
N ALA A 155 0.62 0.19 -16.61
CA ALA A 155 0.45 -1.03 -17.36
C ALA A 155 0.08 -0.71 -18.81
N THR A 156 0.61 -1.49 -19.75
CA THR A 156 0.48 -1.22 -21.19
C THR A 156 -0.98 -1.11 -21.63
N PHE A 157 -1.88 -1.95 -21.11
CA PHE A 157 -3.29 -1.92 -21.48
C PHE A 157 -4.02 -0.68 -20.95
N THR A 158 -3.82 -0.36 -19.67
CA THR A 158 -4.43 0.84 -19.06
C THR A 158 -3.97 2.12 -19.76
N LEU A 159 -2.70 2.18 -20.15
CA LEU A 159 -2.12 3.29 -20.89
C LEU A 159 -2.71 3.40 -22.30
N ALA A 160 -2.75 2.28 -23.04
CA ALA A 160 -3.29 2.23 -24.39
C ALA A 160 -4.78 2.59 -24.43
N ASN A 161 -5.58 2.10 -23.47
CA ASN A 161 -6.99 2.43 -23.37
C ASN A 161 -7.20 3.92 -23.06
N ALA A 162 -6.47 4.47 -22.09
CA ALA A 162 -6.55 5.89 -21.76
C ALA A 162 -6.15 6.79 -22.94
N GLN A 163 -5.13 6.40 -23.70
CA GLN A 163 -4.69 7.08 -24.92
C GLN A 163 -5.72 6.97 -26.03
N ALA A 164 -6.26 5.76 -26.30
CA ALA A 164 -7.28 5.56 -27.32
C ALA A 164 -8.52 6.43 -27.06
N GLN A 165 -8.98 6.50 -25.80
CA GLN A 165 -10.09 7.37 -25.41
C GLN A 165 -9.75 8.85 -25.62
N GLY A 166 -8.54 9.28 -25.22
CA GLY A 166 -8.13 10.68 -25.33
C GLY A 166 -8.00 11.11 -26.79
N ILE A 167 -7.43 10.24 -27.62
CA ILE A 167 -7.31 10.42 -29.06
C ILE A 167 -8.69 10.52 -29.71
N THR A 168 -9.61 9.64 -29.34
CA THR A 168 -10.97 9.62 -29.89
C THR A 168 -11.71 10.91 -29.55
N PHE A 169 -11.75 11.30 -28.27
CA PHE A 169 -12.42 12.53 -27.84
C PHE A 169 -11.78 13.78 -28.46
N GLY A 170 -10.44 13.86 -28.46
CA GLY A 170 -9.70 14.96 -29.08
C GLY A 170 -9.96 15.11 -30.58
N SER A 171 -9.97 13.99 -31.31
CA SER A 171 -10.18 13.98 -32.76
C SER A 171 -11.62 14.32 -33.13
N VAL A 172 -12.61 13.73 -32.45
CA VAL A 172 -14.04 14.01 -32.69
C VAL A 172 -14.33 15.47 -32.42
N TYR A 173 -13.88 16.00 -31.28
CA TYR A 173 -14.09 17.41 -30.95
C TYR A 173 -13.37 18.35 -31.93
N GLY A 174 -12.13 18.02 -32.30
CA GLY A 174 -11.35 18.80 -33.27
C GLY A 174 -12.05 18.92 -34.62
N VAL A 175 -12.55 17.79 -35.15
CA VAL A 175 -13.29 17.74 -36.42
C VAL A 175 -14.62 18.49 -36.35
N LEU A 176 -15.39 18.32 -35.25
CA LEU A 176 -16.65 19.03 -35.03
C LEU A 176 -16.42 20.55 -34.94
N SER A 177 -15.41 20.97 -34.18
CA SER A 177 -15.03 22.38 -34.05
C SER A 177 -14.59 22.98 -35.38
N CYS A 178 -13.81 22.24 -36.17
CA CYS A 178 -13.44 22.65 -37.52
C CYS A 178 -14.66 22.76 -38.45
N SER A 179 -15.73 22.02 -38.18
CA SER A 179 -16.95 22.03 -39.00
C SER A 179 -17.90 23.19 -38.64
N VAL A 180 -17.97 23.56 -37.36
CA VAL A 180 -18.82 24.67 -36.89
C VAL A 180 -18.18 26.04 -37.19
N PHE A 181 -16.86 26.17 -37.00
CA PHE A 181 -16.16 27.45 -37.10
C PHE A 181 -15.52 27.71 -38.49
N GLN A 182 -15.99 27.01 -39.52
CA GLN A 182 -15.46 27.09 -40.90
C GLN A 182 -15.42 28.51 -41.48
N LYS A 183 -16.42 29.34 -41.15
CA LYS A 183 -16.62 30.66 -41.77
C LYS A 183 -15.80 31.78 -41.16
N ILE A 184 -15.10 31.52 -40.04
CA ILE A 184 -14.44 32.55 -39.24
C ILE A 184 -12.95 32.20 -39.08
N ASP A 185 -12.20 32.39 -40.17
CA ASP A 185 -10.78 32.02 -40.23
C ASP A 185 -9.90 32.71 -39.17
N ASN A 186 -10.29 33.90 -38.71
CA ASN A 186 -9.53 34.68 -37.73
C ASN A 186 -9.79 34.28 -36.27
N LEU A 187 -10.86 33.53 -35.96
CA LEU A 187 -11.25 33.16 -34.58
C LEU A 187 -11.11 31.66 -34.29
N ARG A 188 -10.18 30.97 -34.95
CA ARG A 188 -9.90 29.53 -34.77
C ARG A 188 -9.54 29.13 -33.33
N PHE A 189 -9.06 30.08 -32.51
CA PHE A 189 -8.76 29.87 -31.10
C PHE A 189 -10.01 29.88 -30.19
N LEU A 190 -11.15 30.33 -30.68
CA LEU A 190 -12.40 30.40 -29.91
C LEU A 190 -12.92 29.01 -29.49
N PRO A 191 -13.00 27.99 -30.38
CA PRO A 191 -13.38 26.63 -29.98
C PRO A 191 -12.38 25.92 -29.06
N LEU A 192 -11.15 26.44 -28.95
CA LEU A 192 -10.13 25.88 -28.07
C LEU A 192 -10.41 26.14 -26.59
N LEU A 193 -11.00 27.30 -26.26
CA LEU A 193 -11.28 27.69 -24.87
C LEU A 193 -12.21 26.71 -24.14
N PRO A 194 -13.43 26.38 -24.63
CA PRO A 194 -14.31 25.44 -23.94
C PRO A 194 -13.69 24.04 -23.85
N TRP A 195 -12.91 23.62 -24.84
CA TRP A 195 -12.23 22.32 -24.82
C TRP A 195 -11.12 22.23 -23.80
N ILE A 196 -10.29 23.27 -23.69
CA ILE A 196 -9.19 23.32 -22.72
C ILE A 196 -9.77 23.33 -21.30
N ILE A 197 -10.87 24.06 -21.05
CA ILE A 197 -11.54 24.05 -19.74
C ILE A 197 -12.06 22.64 -19.42
N PHE A 198 -12.79 22.02 -20.33
CA PHE A 198 -13.35 20.69 -20.14
C PHE A 198 -12.28 19.61 -19.96
N SER A 199 -11.25 19.61 -20.81
CA SER A 199 -10.14 18.66 -20.74
C SER A 199 -9.24 18.88 -19.52
N SER A 200 -9.11 20.11 -19.03
CA SER A 200 -8.43 20.41 -17.77
C SER A 200 -9.17 19.82 -16.57
N PHE A 201 -10.51 19.86 -16.58
CA PHE A 201 -11.32 19.17 -15.58
C PHE A 201 -11.10 17.64 -15.64
N LEU A 202 -11.12 17.05 -16.83
CA LEU A 202 -10.84 15.62 -17.02
C LEU A 202 -9.42 15.24 -16.57
N LYS A 203 -8.43 16.10 -16.81
CA LYS A 203 -7.04 15.89 -16.38
C LYS A 203 -6.89 15.80 -14.85
N HIS A 204 -7.71 16.54 -14.09
CA HIS A 204 -7.72 16.48 -12.62
C HIS A 204 -8.58 15.34 -12.07
N SER A 205 -9.38 14.69 -12.92
CA SER A 205 -10.19 13.55 -12.49
C SER A 205 -9.31 12.32 -12.23
N ARG A 206 -9.67 11.55 -11.20
CA ARG A 206 -8.97 10.31 -10.82
C ARG A 206 -9.05 9.23 -11.90
N ILE A 207 -10.09 9.28 -12.74
CA ILE A 207 -10.42 8.25 -13.74
C ILE A 207 -9.86 8.62 -15.12
N TYR A 208 -9.96 9.88 -15.55
CA TYR A 208 -9.61 10.33 -16.90
C TYR A 208 -8.34 11.18 -16.96
N GLY A 209 -7.52 11.23 -15.91
CA GLY A 209 -6.36 12.11 -15.80
C GLY A 209 -5.46 12.16 -17.06
N PRO A 210 -4.83 11.03 -17.48
CA PRO A 210 -4.00 11.01 -18.68
C PRO A 210 -4.82 11.21 -19.98
N THR A 211 -6.05 10.71 -20.03
CA THR A 211 -6.99 10.85 -21.16
C THR A 211 -7.31 12.31 -21.47
N GLY A 212 -7.59 13.13 -20.44
CA GLY A 212 -7.91 14.54 -20.59
C GLY A 212 -6.77 15.35 -21.21
N GLY A 213 -5.53 15.10 -20.76
CA GLY A 213 -4.35 15.78 -21.31
C GLY A 213 -4.11 15.48 -22.80
N ILE A 214 -4.23 14.21 -23.19
CA ILE A 214 -4.07 13.77 -24.59
C ILE A 214 -5.19 14.34 -25.45
N SER A 215 -6.43 14.33 -24.94
CA SER A 215 -7.61 14.89 -25.62
C SER A 215 -7.48 16.40 -25.87
N ALA A 216 -6.93 17.15 -24.90
CA ALA A 216 -6.66 18.58 -25.05
C ALA A 216 -5.64 18.84 -26.17
N LEU A 217 -4.50 18.13 -26.11
CA LEU A 217 -3.40 18.27 -27.05
C LEU A 217 -3.84 17.92 -28.46
N LEU A 218 -4.48 16.76 -28.66
CA LEU A 218 -4.90 16.32 -29.98
C LEU A 218 -6.03 17.19 -30.55
N GLY A 219 -6.99 17.62 -29.72
CA GLY A 219 -8.01 18.57 -30.13
C GLY A 219 -7.41 19.91 -30.60
N ALA A 220 -6.40 20.41 -29.90
CA ALA A 220 -5.69 21.62 -30.30
C ALA A 220 -4.90 21.45 -31.59
N VAL A 221 -4.18 20.34 -31.71
CA VAL A 221 -3.40 19.98 -32.91
C VAL A 221 -4.32 19.85 -34.12
N MET A 222 -5.52 19.27 -33.97
CA MET A 222 -6.52 19.18 -35.04
C MET A 222 -7.10 20.54 -35.45
N ILE A 223 -7.43 21.40 -34.48
CA ILE A 223 -8.01 22.73 -34.74
C ILE A 223 -6.98 23.68 -35.39
N LEU A 224 -5.74 23.67 -34.90
CA LEU A 224 -4.67 24.56 -35.38
C LEU A 224 -3.97 24.02 -36.63
N GLY A 225 -3.98 22.71 -36.83
CA GLY A 225 -3.32 22.02 -37.93
C GLY A 225 -3.93 22.25 -39.32
N ARG A 226 -5.12 22.86 -39.37
CA ARG A 226 -5.82 23.13 -40.64
C ARG A 226 -5.24 24.35 -41.36
N LYS A 227 -4.41 24.12 -42.38
CA LYS A 227 -4.12 25.10 -43.43
C LYS A 227 -4.47 24.50 -44.79
N ASN A 228 -5.33 25.17 -45.55
CA ASN A 228 -5.65 24.86 -46.96
C ASN A 228 -6.19 23.44 -47.26
N TYR A 229 -6.73 22.73 -46.27
CA TYR A 229 -7.46 21.49 -46.54
C TYR A 229 -8.79 21.85 -47.19
N GLY A 230 -9.08 21.21 -48.33
CA GLY A 230 -10.28 21.40 -49.15
C GLY A 230 -11.60 21.07 -48.42
N PRO A 231 -12.53 20.33 -49.05
CA PRO A 231 -13.83 20.07 -48.43
C PRO A 231 -13.69 19.33 -47.09
N HIS A 232 -14.61 19.64 -46.17
CA HIS A 232 -14.55 19.27 -44.75
C HIS A 232 -14.59 17.75 -44.50
N ASN A 233 -15.32 17.00 -45.32
CA ASN A 233 -15.41 15.54 -45.19
C ASN A 233 -14.08 14.86 -45.56
N GLU A 234 -13.39 15.31 -46.60
CA GLU A 234 -12.10 14.76 -47.00
C GLU A 234 -11.05 15.00 -45.92
N PHE A 235 -11.01 16.21 -45.35
CA PHE A 235 -10.15 16.51 -44.22
C PHE A 235 -10.42 15.60 -43.02
N ALA A 236 -11.69 15.44 -42.64
CA ALA A 236 -12.06 14.60 -41.50
C ALA A 236 -11.65 13.13 -41.71
N ILE A 237 -11.91 12.58 -42.90
CA ILE A 237 -11.58 11.19 -43.25
C ILE A 237 -10.05 10.99 -43.23
N ILE A 238 -9.29 11.89 -43.86
CA ILE A 238 -7.82 11.79 -43.89
C ILE A 238 -7.26 11.86 -42.46
N ARG A 239 -7.70 12.83 -41.66
CA ARG A 239 -7.22 13.04 -40.28
C ARG A 239 -7.53 11.88 -39.37
N LEU A 240 -8.77 11.37 -39.42
CA LEU A 240 -9.16 10.21 -38.63
C LEU A 240 -8.38 8.95 -39.03
N THR A 241 -8.13 8.77 -40.33
CA THR A 241 -7.36 7.62 -40.84
C THR A 241 -5.89 7.69 -40.40
N GLU A 242 -5.24 8.84 -40.51
CA GLU A 242 -3.86 9.04 -40.04
C GLU A 242 -3.71 8.83 -38.53
N THR A 243 -4.66 9.37 -37.76
CA THR A 243 -4.70 9.18 -36.30
C THR A 243 -4.94 7.71 -35.94
N PHE A 244 -5.80 7.00 -36.69
CA PHE A 244 -6.02 5.57 -36.53
C PHE A 244 -4.76 4.76 -36.84
N ILE A 245 -4.08 5.04 -37.95
CA ILE A 245 -2.78 4.43 -38.30
C ILE A 245 -1.77 4.64 -37.16
N GLY A 246 -1.63 5.87 -36.66
CA GLY A 246 -0.75 6.19 -35.54
C GLY A 246 -1.09 5.39 -34.27
N LEU A 247 -2.38 5.32 -33.91
CA LEU A 247 -2.84 4.54 -32.76
C LEU A 247 -2.60 3.05 -32.94
N SER A 248 -2.89 2.47 -34.11
CA SER A 248 -2.66 1.06 -34.40
C SER A 248 -1.19 0.70 -34.30
N CYS A 249 -0.29 1.52 -34.88
CA CYS A 249 1.16 1.35 -34.76
C CYS A 249 1.61 1.37 -33.30
N PHE A 250 1.09 2.33 -32.53
CA PHE A 250 1.38 2.43 -31.10
C PHE A 250 0.95 1.19 -30.33
N VAL A 251 -0.29 0.74 -30.51
CA VAL A 251 -0.82 -0.44 -29.84
C VAL A 251 0.01 -1.68 -30.23
N VAL A 252 0.20 -1.94 -31.51
CA VAL A 252 0.93 -3.11 -32.01
C VAL A 252 2.36 -3.16 -31.46
N VAL A 253 3.11 -2.06 -31.53
CA VAL A 253 4.50 -2.03 -31.04
C VAL A 253 4.55 -2.21 -29.52
N GLN A 254 3.60 -1.63 -28.76
CA GLN A 254 3.54 -1.78 -27.31
C GLN A 254 3.21 -3.21 -26.85
N PHE A 255 2.37 -3.92 -27.60
CA PHE A 255 2.03 -5.32 -27.32
C PHE A 255 3.16 -6.28 -27.73
N ILE A 256 3.80 -6.06 -28.88
CA ILE A 256 4.89 -6.93 -29.37
C ILE A 256 6.18 -6.71 -28.56
N MET A 257 6.57 -5.45 -28.32
CA MET A 257 7.81 -5.16 -27.61
C MET A 257 7.57 -5.16 -26.10
N TYR A 258 7.80 -6.29 -25.43
CA TYR A 258 7.79 -6.43 -23.97
C TYR A 258 6.58 -5.76 -23.28
N PRO A 259 5.41 -6.43 -23.26
CA PRO A 259 4.22 -5.89 -22.61
C PRO A 259 4.45 -5.81 -21.09
N LYS A 260 4.35 -4.59 -20.54
CA LYS A 260 4.37 -4.39 -19.08
C LYS A 260 2.95 -4.61 -18.56
N ARG A 261 2.63 -5.87 -18.25
CA ARG A 261 1.32 -6.27 -17.70
C ARG A 261 1.13 -5.76 -16.27
N ALA A 262 -0.07 -5.32 -15.91
CA ALA A 262 -0.38 -4.92 -14.53
C ALA A 262 -0.17 -6.09 -13.55
N ALA A 263 -0.52 -7.32 -13.95
CA ALA A 263 -0.26 -8.53 -13.16
C ALA A 263 1.22 -8.70 -12.80
N ASN A 264 2.14 -8.48 -13.76
CA ASN A 264 3.58 -8.57 -13.51
C ASN A 264 4.07 -7.44 -12.58
N LEU A 265 3.48 -6.25 -12.70
CA LEU A 265 3.77 -5.15 -11.77
C LEU A 265 3.27 -5.46 -10.36
N ALA A 266 2.08 -6.04 -10.20
CA ALA A 266 1.54 -6.49 -8.92
C ALA A 266 2.43 -7.57 -8.30
N ARG A 267 2.89 -8.54 -9.09
CA ARG A 267 3.85 -9.57 -8.65
C ARG A 267 5.18 -8.98 -8.18
N ASN A 268 5.80 -8.11 -8.98
CA ASN A 268 7.06 -7.47 -8.60
C ASN A 268 6.90 -6.62 -7.34
N GLN A 269 5.77 -5.92 -7.23
CA GLN A 269 5.44 -5.12 -6.06
C GLN A 269 5.21 -5.99 -4.82
N LEU A 270 4.59 -7.16 -4.97
CA LEU A 270 4.44 -8.14 -3.89
C LEU A 270 5.81 -8.63 -3.40
N HIS A 271 6.71 -9.03 -4.30
CA HIS A 271 8.08 -9.40 -3.93
C HIS A 271 8.78 -8.27 -3.16
N CYS A 272 8.68 -7.02 -3.65
CA CYS A 272 9.25 -5.86 -2.98
C CYS A 272 8.64 -5.62 -1.59
N THR A 273 7.33 -5.83 -1.44
CA THR A 273 6.63 -5.68 -0.15
C THR A 273 7.09 -6.72 0.86
N LEU A 274 7.23 -7.98 0.42
CA LEU A 274 7.73 -9.08 1.24
C LEU A 274 9.20 -8.90 1.64
N ASP A 275 10.03 -8.37 0.74
CA ASP A 275 11.43 -8.07 1.03
C ASP A 275 11.57 -6.95 2.08
N ILE A 276 10.76 -5.90 1.98
CA ILE A 276 10.70 -4.84 3.01
C ILE A 276 10.19 -5.39 4.35
N LEU A 277 9.19 -6.28 4.34
CA LEU A 277 8.71 -6.95 5.55
C LEU A 277 9.82 -7.79 6.20
N LYS A 278 10.60 -8.54 5.40
CA LYS A 278 11.77 -9.29 5.87
C LYS A 278 12.82 -8.36 6.48
N GLU A 279 13.09 -7.22 5.86
CA GLU A 279 13.99 -6.20 6.39
C GLU A 279 13.51 -5.64 7.74
N CYS A 280 12.22 -5.31 7.85
CA CYS A 280 11.60 -4.84 9.10
C CYS A 280 11.72 -5.89 10.21
N MET A 281 11.42 -7.15 9.90
CA MET A 281 11.54 -8.24 10.87
C MET A 281 12.99 -8.50 11.29
N ASN A 282 13.97 -8.25 10.44
CA ASN A 282 15.37 -8.41 10.81
C ASN A 282 15.80 -7.45 11.93
N GLN A 283 15.23 -6.25 11.96
CA GLN A 283 15.57 -5.18 12.90
C GLN A 283 14.75 -5.20 14.20
N ILE A 284 13.72 -6.03 14.31
CA ILE A 284 12.80 -6.04 15.47
C ILE A 284 13.46 -6.39 16.83
N VAL A 285 14.60 -7.09 16.80
CA VAL A 285 15.30 -7.60 18.00
C VAL A 285 16.40 -6.63 18.48
N GLN A 286 16.85 -5.69 17.65
CA GLN A 286 17.94 -4.75 17.93
C GLN A 286 17.33 -3.47 18.52
N LYS A 287 17.79 -3.04 19.71
CA LYS A 287 17.09 -2.06 20.54
C LYS A 287 18.02 -0.99 21.12
N ASP A 288 18.38 -0.03 20.28
CA ASP A 288 18.60 1.35 20.71
C ASP A 288 17.40 2.25 20.33
N HIS A 289 17.20 3.35 21.06
CA HIS A 289 16.06 4.26 20.83
C HIS A 289 16.08 4.86 19.40
N GLN A 290 17.26 5.04 18.82
CA GLN A 290 17.44 5.54 17.45
C GLN A 290 17.02 4.49 16.40
N GLU A 291 17.35 3.21 16.61
CA GLU A 291 16.98 2.10 15.73
C GLU A 291 15.46 1.88 15.69
N LEU A 292 14.76 2.14 16.80
CA LEU A 292 13.30 2.01 16.88
C LEU A 292 12.56 3.08 16.05
N GLN A 293 13.15 4.26 15.92
CA GLN A 293 12.59 5.33 15.07
C GLN A 293 12.79 5.01 13.59
N GLU A 294 13.96 4.49 13.20
CA GLU A 294 14.21 3.98 11.85
C GLU A 294 13.25 2.84 11.49
N LEU A 295 12.95 1.95 12.44
CA LEU A 295 11.99 0.86 12.25
C LEU A 295 10.57 1.37 11.94
N MET A 296 10.13 2.45 12.61
CA MET A 296 8.84 3.09 12.30
C MET A 296 8.81 3.72 10.91
N GLU A 297 9.93 4.30 10.43
CA GLU A 297 10.02 4.81 9.07
C GLU A 297 9.92 3.69 8.03
N LYS A 298 10.58 2.56 8.28
CA LYS A 298 10.45 1.36 7.42
C LYS A 298 9.04 0.78 7.45
N GLN A 299 8.37 0.80 8.59
CA GLN A 299 6.96 0.43 8.69
C GLN A 299 6.06 1.35 7.83
N ARG A 300 6.27 2.67 7.85
CA ARG A 300 5.54 3.58 6.94
C ARG A 300 5.81 3.28 5.47
N LYS A 301 7.06 2.90 5.13
CA LYS A 301 7.44 2.46 3.79
C LYS A 301 6.72 1.16 3.41
N LEU A 302 6.61 0.18 4.32
CA LEU A 302 5.84 -1.05 4.13
C LEU A 302 4.37 -0.72 3.80
N LYS A 303 3.74 0.14 4.60
CA LYS A 303 2.36 0.60 4.37
C LYS A 303 2.16 1.24 3.00
N SER A 304 3.07 2.13 2.59
CA SER A 304 3.05 2.74 1.25
C SER A 304 3.13 1.68 0.14
N LYS A 305 3.94 0.63 0.32
CA LYS A 305 4.10 -0.44 -0.66
C LYS A 305 2.90 -1.38 -0.76
N ILE A 306 2.18 -1.60 0.34
CA ILE A 306 0.90 -2.31 0.36
C ILE A 306 -0.17 -1.51 -0.39
N LEU A 307 -0.20 -0.18 -0.26
CA LEU A 307 -1.11 0.69 -1.02
C LEU A 307 -0.80 0.69 -2.53
N ASP A 308 0.48 0.74 -2.89
CA ASP A 308 0.93 0.58 -4.28
C ASP A 308 0.47 -0.78 -4.84
N LEU A 309 0.61 -1.87 -4.06
CA LEU A 309 0.17 -3.21 -4.44
C LEU A 309 -1.34 -3.24 -4.75
N LYS A 310 -2.16 -2.65 -3.86
CA LYS A 310 -3.62 -2.53 -4.07
C LYS A 310 -3.96 -1.85 -5.39
N LYS A 311 -3.23 -0.78 -5.75
CA LYS A 311 -3.41 -0.06 -7.02
C LYS A 311 -3.07 -0.93 -8.22
N PHE A 312 -1.99 -1.70 -8.16
CA PHE A 312 -1.61 -2.59 -9.27
C PHE A 312 -2.58 -3.77 -9.41
N CYS A 313 -3.06 -4.36 -8.31
CA CYS A 313 -4.06 -5.42 -8.34
C CYS A 313 -5.37 -4.95 -8.98
N PHE A 314 -5.85 -3.75 -8.63
CA PHE A 314 -7.04 -3.17 -9.25
C PHE A 314 -6.87 -2.98 -10.76
N ASN A 315 -5.70 -2.51 -11.20
CA ASN A 315 -5.42 -2.38 -12.63
C ASN A 315 -5.32 -3.74 -13.34
N ALA A 316 -4.84 -4.78 -12.65
CA ALA A 316 -4.72 -6.13 -13.19
C ALA A 316 -6.07 -6.83 -13.32
N GLU A 317 -7.02 -6.54 -12.44
CA GLU A 317 -8.40 -7.05 -12.52
C GLU A 317 -9.18 -6.45 -13.70
N LEU A 318 -8.85 -5.21 -14.09
CA LEU A 318 -9.43 -4.55 -15.25
C LEU A 318 -8.77 -4.94 -16.58
N GLU A 319 -7.66 -5.67 -16.56
CA GLU A 319 -7.00 -6.14 -17.77
C GLU A 319 -7.75 -7.35 -18.36
N PRO A 320 -8.05 -7.37 -19.66
CA PRO A 320 -8.69 -8.51 -20.31
C PRO A 320 -7.72 -9.69 -20.46
N ASP A 321 -8.24 -10.90 -20.23
CA ASP A 321 -7.49 -12.15 -20.18
C ASP A 321 -7.21 -12.77 -21.57
N PHE A 322 -6.87 -11.95 -22.58
CA PHE A 322 -6.83 -12.42 -23.98
C PHE A 322 -5.80 -13.52 -24.26
N TRP A 323 -4.52 -13.27 -24.01
CA TRP A 323 -3.41 -14.17 -24.39
C TRP A 323 -2.52 -14.55 -23.21
N PHE A 324 -2.92 -14.19 -21.99
CA PHE A 324 -2.13 -14.38 -20.78
C PHE A 324 -2.97 -15.08 -19.73
N LEU A 325 -2.29 -15.81 -18.85
CA LEU A 325 -2.90 -16.47 -17.70
C LEU A 325 -3.76 -15.46 -16.88
N PRO A 326 -5.02 -15.76 -16.56
CA PRO A 326 -5.98 -14.75 -16.08
C PRO A 326 -5.66 -14.26 -14.67
N PHE A 327 -5.58 -12.96 -14.38
CA PHE A 327 -5.07 -12.52 -13.07
C PHE A 327 -5.89 -13.09 -11.88
N ASN A 328 -5.24 -13.81 -10.96
CA ASN A 328 -5.91 -14.36 -9.77
C ASN A 328 -6.17 -13.26 -8.71
N ALA A 329 -7.18 -12.44 -8.97
CA ALA A 329 -7.58 -11.34 -8.09
C ALA A 329 -7.93 -11.82 -6.67
N THR A 330 -8.47 -13.04 -6.53
CA THR A 330 -8.88 -13.57 -5.22
C THR A 330 -7.69 -13.83 -4.30
N CYS A 331 -6.62 -14.47 -4.80
CA CYS A 331 -5.40 -14.71 -4.02
C CYS A 331 -4.71 -13.39 -3.67
N TYR A 332 -4.59 -12.48 -4.63
CA TYR A 332 -3.96 -11.18 -4.38
C TYR A 332 -4.76 -10.33 -3.39
N LYS A 333 -6.10 -10.39 -3.41
CA LYS A 333 -6.95 -9.69 -2.44
C LYS A 333 -6.77 -10.25 -1.02
N LYS A 334 -6.83 -11.58 -0.86
CA LYS A 334 -6.55 -12.24 0.43
C LYS A 334 -5.16 -11.87 0.96
N LEU A 335 -4.15 -11.91 0.08
CA LEU A 335 -2.78 -11.58 0.43
C LEU A 335 -2.62 -10.11 0.84
N GLN A 336 -3.27 -9.20 0.13
CA GLN A 336 -3.29 -7.78 0.47
C GLN A 336 -3.95 -7.54 1.84
N ASP A 337 -5.06 -8.23 2.12
CA ASP A 337 -5.78 -8.11 3.39
C ASP A 337 -4.91 -8.61 4.55
N SER A 338 -4.27 -9.78 4.41
CA SER A 338 -3.33 -10.30 5.42
C SER A 338 -2.09 -9.43 5.59
N LEU A 339 -1.48 -8.95 4.50
CA LEU A 339 -0.33 -8.03 4.56
C LEU A 339 -0.70 -6.70 5.25
N SER A 340 -1.90 -6.18 5.01
CA SER A 340 -2.37 -4.98 5.71
C SER A 340 -2.54 -5.21 7.20
N LYS A 341 -3.06 -6.37 7.63
CA LYS A 341 -3.17 -6.70 9.05
C LYS A 341 -1.79 -6.90 9.69
N ILE A 342 -0.85 -7.53 8.98
CA ILE A 342 0.54 -7.66 9.43
C ILE A 342 1.16 -6.28 9.64
N ASP A 343 0.97 -5.33 8.73
CA ASP A 343 1.46 -3.95 8.91
C ASP A 343 0.88 -3.26 10.16
N ASP A 344 -0.44 -3.37 10.38
CA ASP A 344 -1.08 -2.80 11.58
C ASP A 344 -0.54 -3.44 12.86
N LEU A 345 -0.47 -4.78 12.90
CA LEU A 345 0.05 -5.54 14.05
C LEU A 345 1.53 -5.23 14.30
N PHE A 346 2.32 -5.07 13.24
CA PHE A 346 3.73 -4.70 13.35
C PHE A 346 3.90 -3.33 14.00
N TYR A 347 3.08 -2.36 13.58
CA TYR A 347 3.06 -1.04 14.22
C TYR A 347 2.76 -1.14 15.71
N PHE A 348 1.75 -1.92 16.11
CA PHE A 348 1.43 -2.11 17.53
C PHE A 348 2.54 -2.81 18.31
N ILE A 349 3.26 -3.77 17.72
CA ILE A 349 4.43 -4.41 18.35
C ILE A 349 5.53 -3.39 18.62
N VAL A 350 5.91 -2.60 17.61
CA VAL A 350 6.95 -1.57 17.73
C VAL A 350 6.56 -0.51 18.77
N TYR A 351 5.30 -0.08 18.75
CA TYR A 351 4.78 0.89 19.72
C TYR A 351 4.76 0.33 21.16
N ASN A 352 4.34 -0.92 21.35
CA ASN A 352 4.38 -1.59 22.67
C ASN A 352 5.81 -1.67 23.21
N ILE A 353 6.77 -2.09 22.38
CA ILE A 353 8.19 -2.15 22.75
C ILE A 353 8.70 -0.76 23.18
N LYS A 354 8.33 0.29 22.42
CA LYS A 354 8.70 1.68 22.74
C LYS A 354 8.14 2.11 24.09
N ASN A 355 6.84 1.89 24.30
CA ASN A 355 6.14 2.36 25.49
C ASN A 355 6.65 1.67 26.76
N VAL A 356 6.80 0.34 26.71
CA VAL A 356 7.37 -0.44 27.83
C VAL A 356 8.79 0.04 28.14
N SER A 357 9.65 0.22 27.13
CA SER A 357 11.02 0.70 27.37
C SER A 357 11.05 2.07 28.04
N HIS A 358 10.22 3.00 27.57
CA HIS A 358 10.11 4.36 28.12
C HIS A 358 9.57 4.37 29.56
N ASP A 359 8.51 3.62 29.84
CA ASP A 359 7.88 3.56 31.16
C ASP A 359 8.84 3.00 32.23
N PHE A 360 9.63 1.97 31.88
CA PHE A 360 10.63 1.39 32.78
C PHE A 360 11.85 2.30 32.95
N GLN A 361 12.33 2.97 31.88
CA GLN A 361 13.43 3.95 31.96
C GLN A 361 13.10 5.12 32.89
N ASN A 362 11.92 5.71 32.76
CA ASN A 362 11.48 6.82 33.61
C ASN A 362 11.30 6.43 35.08
N SER A 363 11.04 5.14 35.34
CA SER A 363 10.82 4.63 36.68
C SER A 363 12.10 4.22 37.44
N GLY A 364 13.26 4.20 36.74
CA GLY A 364 14.55 3.81 37.31
C GLY A 364 14.70 2.32 37.63
N VAL A 365 13.84 1.47 37.05
CA VAL A 365 13.74 0.03 37.36
C VAL A 365 14.54 -0.80 36.36
N ASP A 366 15.33 -1.76 36.83
CA ASP A 366 16.04 -2.71 35.96
C ASP A 366 15.05 -3.69 35.31
N TYR A 367 14.82 -3.51 34.01
CA TYR A 367 13.88 -4.31 33.22
C TYR A 367 14.55 -5.34 32.30
N LYS A 368 15.86 -5.61 32.48
CA LYS A 368 16.64 -6.53 31.61
C LYS A 368 16.06 -7.93 31.51
N GLU A 369 15.56 -8.50 32.61
CA GLU A 369 14.95 -9.85 32.60
C GLU A 369 13.66 -9.86 31.76
N LEU A 370 12.84 -8.81 31.86
CA LEU A 370 11.63 -8.65 31.06
C LEU A 370 11.97 -8.42 29.58
N GLN A 371 12.94 -7.55 29.30
CA GLN A 371 13.45 -7.30 27.96
C GLN A 371 13.95 -8.58 27.28
N LYS A 372 14.58 -9.48 28.05
CA LYS A 372 15.05 -10.77 27.56
C LYS A 372 13.90 -11.69 27.13
N CYS A 373 12.87 -11.91 27.97
CA CYS A 373 11.70 -12.73 27.56
C CYS A 373 10.99 -12.13 26.33
N MET A 374 10.83 -10.79 26.29
CA MET A 374 10.25 -10.13 25.10
C MET A 374 11.11 -10.36 23.84
N ASN A 375 12.43 -10.23 23.94
CA ASN A 375 13.34 -10.41 22.81
C ASN A 375 13.37 -11.88 22.33
N ASP A 376 13.27 -12.84 23.24
CA ASP A 376 13.19 -14.27 22.89
C ASP A 376 11.92 -14.57 22.06
N GLU A 377 10.77 -14.02 22.44
CA GLU A 377 9.52 -14.16 21.67
C GLU A 377 9.57 -13.43 20.33
N LEU A 378 10.12 -12.21 20.29
CA LEU A 378 10.31 -11.47 19.03
C LEU A 378 11.30 -12.17 18.10
N LYS A 379 12.30 -12.87 18.64
CA LYS A 379 13.24 -13.68 17.85
C LYS A 379 12.54 -14.88 17.22
N LYS A 380 11.70 -15.59 17.98
CA LYS A 380 10.86 -16.68 17.43
C LYS A 380 9.94 -16.18 16.33
N LEU A 381 9.28 -15.04 16.55
CA LEU A 381 8.46 -14.39 15.53
C LEU A 381 9.29 -14.10 14.28
N LYS A 382 10.43 -13.40 14.43
CA LYS A 382 11.37 -13.09 13.35
C LYS A 382 11.74 -14.33 12.53
N GLU A 383 12.17 -15.41 13.19
CA GLU A 383 12.56 -16.66 12.52
C GLU A 383 11.39 -17.30 11.75
N SER A 384 10.19 -17.29 12.32
CA SER A 384 8.96 -17.80 11.67
C SER A 384 8.56 -16.97 10.45
N VAL A 385 8.63 -15.63 10.55
CA VAL A 385 8.30 -14.74 9.42
C VAL A 385 9.32 -14.89 8.30
N ILE A 386 10.61 -14.82 8.64
CA ILE A 386 11.69 -14.91 7.66
C ILE A 386 11.67 -16.25 6.93
N SER A 387 11.50 -17.36 7.66
CA SER A 387 11.42 -18.69 7.03
C SER A 387 10.20 -18.84 6.13
N SER A 388 9.05 -18.25 6.48
CA SER A 388 7.85 -18.29 5.64
C SER A 388 8.03 -17.47 4.37
N ILE A 389 8.62 -16.28 4.47
CA ILE A 389 8.81 -15.36 3.33
C ILE A 389 9.96 -15.83 2.42
N SER A 390 11.07 -16.34 2.98
CA SER A 390 12.26 -16.74 2.21
C SER A 390 11.95 -17.84 1.21
N THR A 391 11.08 -18.80 1.57
CA THR A 391 10.66 -19.88 0.66
C THR A 391 10.08 -19.39 -0.67
N PHE A 392 9.56 -18.15 -0.70
CA PHE A 392 9.02 -17.54 -1.90
C PHE A 392 9.98 -16.54 -2.56
N LEU A 393 10.72 -15.75 -1.76
CA LEU A 393 11.71 -14.82 -2.31
C LEU A 393 12.87 -15.55 -3.01
N ASP A 394 13.27 -16.71 -2.49
CA ASP A 394 14.41 -17.50 -2.99
C ASP A 394 14.07 -18.35 -4.22
N LYS A 395 12.84 -18.29 -4.75
CA LYS A 395 12.44 -18.89 -6.04
C LYS A 395 12.39 -17.80 -7.11
N PRO A 396 13.50 -17.50 -7.81
CA PRO A 396 13.60 -16.29 -8.64
C PRO A 396 13.05 -16.49 -10.06
N SER A 397 12.57 -17.67 -10.43
CA SER A 397 12.25 -17.98 -11.83
C SER A 397 11.34 -19.20 -12.00
N LEU A 398 10.07 -18.98 -12.36
CA LEU A 398 9.27 -19.95 -13.13
C LEU A 398 9.38 -19.62 -14.62
N ILE A 399 10.62 -19.46 -15.10
CA ILE A 399 10.97 -19.66 -16.51
C ILE A 399 12.05 -20.75 -16.49
N LYS A 400 11.62 -21.99 -16.21
CA LYS A 400 12.37 -23.20 -16.55
C LYS A 400 11.39 -24.37 -16.58
N LEU A 401 11.35 -25.00 -17.75
CA LEU A 401 10.63 -26.20 -18.13
C LEU A 401 11.10 -27.42 -17.29
N PHE A 402 10.13 -28.14 -16.67
CA PHE A 402 10.16 -29.53 -16.14
C PHE A 402 11.13 -29.91 -14.99
N PRO A 403 10.98 -31.10 -14.35
CA PRO A 403 9.89 -31.56 -13.47
C PRO A 403 10.41 -32.03 -12.09
N ASP A 404 9.49 -32.36 -11.18
CA ASP A 404 9.61 -33.12 -9.91
C ASP A 404 10.78 -32.86 -8.95
N ASP A 405 10.42 -32.38 -7.76
CA ASP A 405 11.00 -32.89 -6.51
C ASP A 405 9.96 -32.73 -5.39
N ASP A 406 9.47 -33.88 -4.91
CA ASP A 406 8.64 -34.03 -3.73
C ASP A 406 9.42 -33.54 -2.49
N LEU A 407 9.20 -32.28 -2.11
CA LEU A 407 9.87 -31.69 -0.97
C LEU A 407 9.07 -31.91 0.33
N GLU A 408 9.54 -32.90 1.09
CA GLU A 408 9.17 -33.30 2.45
C GLU A 408 8.21 -32.38 3.22
N GLU A 409 6.93 -32.77 3.23
CA GLU A 409 5.86 -32.15 4.01
C GLU A 409 5.88 -32.57 5.51
N GLY A 410 6.82 -33.44 5.91
CA GLY A 410 6.78 -34.17 7.20
C GLY A 410 7.43 -33.49 8.42
N LYS A 411 8.29 -32.48 8.26
CA LYS A 411 9.03 -31.87 9.40
C LYS A 411 8.45 -30.54 9.92
N PHE A 412 7.61 -29.85 9.14
CA PHE A 412 7.11 -28.52 9.50
C PHE A 412 5.82 -28.53 10.34
N SER A 413 4.97 -29.56 10.23
CA SER A 413 3.73 -29.64 11.04
C SER A 413 4.03 -29.87 12.53
N LYS A 414 4.99 -30.75 12.84
CA LYS A 414 5.35 -31.11 14.23
C LYS A 414 5.94 -29.96 15.04
N ILE A 415 6.63 -29.02 14.40
CA ILE A 415 7.23 -27.87 15.11
C ILE A 415 6.14 -26.82 15.43
N ASN A 416 5.11 -26.67 14.58
CA ASN A 416 4.19 -25.53 14.67
C ASN A 416 3.00 -25.77 15.61
N ASP A 417 2.49 -27.00 15.71
CA ASP A 417 1.35 -27.32 16.57
C ASP A 417 1.73 -27.35 18.06
N GLN A 418 3.01 -27.59 18.39
CA GLN A 418 3.52 -27.46 19.77
C GLN A 418 3.84 -26.01 20.18
N ILE A 419 4.16 -25.12 19.23
CA ILE A 419 4.64 -23.76 19.52
C ILE A 419 3.50 -22.76 19.78
N THR A 420 2.33 -22.96 19.15
CA THR A 420 1.36 -21.85 18.99
C THR A 420 0.58 -21.51 20.28
N ASP A 421 0.26 -22.50 21.13
CA ASP A 421 -0.62 -22.24 22.29
C ASP A 421 0.06 -22.32 23.65
N ARG A 422 1.06 -23.19 23.83
CA ARG A 422 1.66 -23.47 25.16
C ARG A 422 2.92 -22.67 25.48
N GLY A 423 3.68 -22.27 24.46
CA GLY A 423 4.94 -21.54 24.63
C GLY A 423 4.76 -20.06 24.93
N ILE A 424 3.74 -19.44 24.30
CA ILE A 424 3.44 -18.01 24.42
C ILE A 424 2.76 -17.72 25.78
N SER A 425 1.78 -18.54 26.19
CA SER A 425 1.15 -18.41 27.52
C SER A 425 2.19 -18.51 28.64
N PHE A 426 3.18 -19.40 28.48
CA PHE A 426 4.24 -19.62 29.45
C PHE A 426 5.21 -18.43 29.59
N CYS A 427 5.65 -17.76 28.50
CA CYS A 427 6.48 -16.55 28.66
C CYS A 427 5.67 -15.36 29.19
N PHE A 428 4.36 -15.28 28.88
CA PHE A 428 3.51 -14.21 29.41
C PHE A 428 3.14 -14.40 30.89
N GLU A 429 2.95 -15.64 31.36
CA GLU A 429 2.89 -15.96 32.80
C GLU A 429 4.23 -15.68 33.48
N ARG A 430 5.34 -16.11 32.89
CA ARG A 430 6.69 -15.83 33.43
C ARG A 430 6.99 -14.34 33.51
N SER A 431 6.60 -13.55 32.51
CA SER A 431 6.80 -12.10 32.51
C SER A 431 5.86 -11.39 33.49
N LYS A 432 4.64 -11.90 33.72
CA LYS A 432 3.78 -11.44 34.81
C LYS A 432 4.44 -11.67 36.17
N GLU A 433 4.99 -12.86 36.42
CA GLU A 433 5.73 -13.15 37.66
C GLU A 433 6.97 -12.27 37.83
N VAL A 434 7.66 -11.92 36.73
CA VAL A 434 8.79 -10.98 36.75
C VAL A 434 8.32 -9.57 37.07
N ILE A 435 7.22 -9.10 36.48
CA ILE A 435 6.60 -7.81 36.82
C ILE A 435 6.16 -7.77 38.28
N ASP A 436 5.52 -8.84 38.77
CA ASP A 436 5.06 -8.97 40.14
C ASP A 436 6.24 -8.86 41.11
N ARG A 437 7.36 -9.52 40.82
CA ARG A 437 8.60 -9.44 41.62
C ARG A 437 9.25 -8.06 41.59
N ILE A 438 9.27 -7.41 40.44
CA ILE A 438 9.93 -6.11 40.27
C ILE A 438 9.13 -4.99 40.95
N LEU A 439 7.80 -4.99 40.82
CA LEU A 439 6.95 -3.86 41.23
C LEU A 439 6.33 -4.02 42.62
N SER A 440 6.25 -5.25 43.17
CA SER A 440 5.89 -5.46 44.59
C SER A 440 6.91 -4.81 45.54
N SER A 441 8.16 -4.67 45.10
CA SER A 441 9.25 -4.05 45.87
C SER A 441 9.20 -2.51 45.95
N GLN A 442 8.41 -1.85 45.09
CA GLN A 442 8.45 -0.39 44.92
C GLN A 442 7.08 0.33 45.07
N GLY A 443 5.98 -0.37 45.33
CA GLY A 443 4.67 0.25 45.56
C GLY A 443 4.05 0.97 44.35
N LYS A 444 4.49 0.64 43.12
CA LYS A 444 4.04 1.28 41.86
C LYS A 444 2.95 0.46 41.16
N GLU A 445 1.75 0.43 41.73
CA GLU A 445 0.62 -0.38 41.24
C GLU A 445 0.10 0.06 39.86
N GLU A 446 0.11 1.36 39.55
CA GLU A 446 -0.31 1.90 38.24
C GLU A 446 0.65 1.49 37.09
N LEU A 447 1.96 1.48 37.35
CA LEU A 447 2.97 1.09 36.37
C LEU A 447 2.92 -0.42 36.10
N LYS A 448 2.54 -1.20 37.12
CA LYS A 448 2.31 -2.64 37.05
C LYS A 448 1.18 -2.97 36.09
N GLU A 449 0.03 -2.33 36.27
CA GLU A 449 -1.14 -2.51 35.44
C GLU A 449 -0.87 -2.14 33.96
N LYS A 450 -0.26 -0.98 33.71
CA LYS A 450 0.11 -0.54 32.34
C LYS A 450 1.08 -1.51 31.65
N SER A 451 2.06 -2.04 32.41
CA SER A 451 3.04 -3.01 31.89
C SER A 451 2.40 -4.35 31.55
N ILE A 452 1.49 -4.83 32.40
CA ILE A 452 0.73 -6.07 32.18
C ILE A 452 -0.13 -5.95 30.92
N ILE A 453 -0.88 -4.84 30.76
CA ILE A 453 -1.71 -4.59 29.58
C ILE A 453 -0.86 -4.57 28.31
N SER A 454 0.30 -3.88 28.33
CA SER A 454 1.20 -3.79 27.17
C SER A 454 1.81 -5.15 26.78
N LEU A 455 2.13 -6.00 27.75
CA LEU A 455 2.63 -7.36 27.47
C LEU A 455 1.56 -8.26 26.88
N TYR A 456 0.35 -8.28 27.45
CA TYR A 456 -0.74 -9.08 26.86
C TYR A 456 -1.14 -8.56 25.47
N ALA A 457 -1.12 -7.24 25.26
CA ALA A 457 -1.29 -6.64 23.94
C ALA A 457 -0.19 -7.06 22.95
N LEU A 458 1.08 -7.09 23.39
CA LEU A 458 2.19 -7.61 22.59
C LEU A 458 1.99 -9.09 22.24
N GLY A 459 1.59 -9.91 23.19
CA GLY A 459 1.30 -11.34 22.97
C GLY A 459 0.16 -11.57 21.98
N TYR A 460 -0.91 -10.78 22.07
CA TYR A 460 -1.99 -10.78 21.11
C TYR A 460 -1.49 -10.43 19.70
N CYS A 461 -0.68 -9.37 19.58
CA CYS A 461 -0.16 -8.93 18.28
C CYS A 461 0.76 -9.99 17.65
N ILE A 462 1.65 -10.60 18.42
CA ILE A 462 2.55 -11.67 17.97
C ILE A 462 1.73 -12.87 17.48
N ASN A 463 0.74 -13.32 18.26
CA ASN A 463 -0.08 -14.49 17.91
C ASN A 463 -0.87 -14.26 16.61
N ASN A 464 -1.53 -13.11 16.48
CA ASN A 464 -2.29 -12.81 15.28
C ASN A 464 -1.39 -12.56 14.06
N MET A 465 -0.20 -11.98 14.25
CA MET A 465 0.75 -11.85 13.16
C MET A 465 1.20 -13.23 12.67
N LEU A 466 1.46 -14.18 13.58
CA LEU A 466 1.78 -15.55 13.20
C LEU A 466 0.64 -16.24 12.43
N LYS A 467 -0.62 -16.01 12.81
CA LYS A 467 -1.79 -16.51 12.06
C LYS A 467 -1.85 -15.93 10.65
N GLU A 468 -1.76 -14.61 10.52
CA GLU A 468 -1.79 -13.95 9.21
C GLU A 468 -0.61 -14.36 8.33
N ILE A 469 0.56 -14.65 8.90
CA ILE A 469 1.70 -15.18 8.14
C ILE A 469 1.47 -16.61 7.66
N LYS A 470 0.76 -17.45 8.44
CA LYS A 470 0.33 -18.77 7.97
C LYS A 470 -0.61 -18.62 6.78
N ASP A 471 -1.56 -17.69 6.84
CA ASP A 471 -2.49 -17.41 5.74
C ASP A 471 -1.76 -16.90 4.49
N VAL A 472 -0.82 -15.95 4.66
CA VAL A 472 0.08 -15.48 3.59
C VAL A 472 0.80 -16.66 2.94
N LYS A 473 1.37 -17.58 3.73
CA LYS A 473 2.08 -18.77 3.22
C LYS A 473 1.16 -19.70 2.44
N ILE A 474 -0.07 -19.94 2.91
CA ILE A 474 -1.05 -20.80 2.23
C ILE A 474 -1.44 -20.17 0.89
N VAL A 475 -1.84 -18.89 0.89
CA VAL A 475 -2.24 -18.16 -0.32
C VAL A 475 -1.08 -18.07 -1.32
N MET A 476 0.17 -17.95 -0.86
CA MET A 476 1.35 -17.95 -1.71
C MET A 476 1.63 -19.32 -2.34
N LYS A 477 1.35 -20.43 -1.63
CA LYS A 477 1.39 -21.79 -2.22
C LYS A 477 0.32 -21.95 -3.29
N GLU A 478 -0.92 -21.51 -3.03
CA GLU A 478 -2.02 -21.51 -4.01
C GLU A 478 -1.65 -20.69 -5.25
N LEU A 479 -1.08 -19.50 -5.05
CA LEU A 479 -0.63 -18.64 -6.14
C LEU A 479 0.49 -19.30 -6.96
N ALA A 480 1.46 -19.94 -6.30
CA ALA A 480 2.55 -20.63 -6.99
C ALA A 480 2.08 -21.88 -7.76
N GLN A 481 1.04 -22.57 -7.29
CA GLN A 481 0.40 -23.68 -8.01
C GLN A 481 -0.38 -23.16 -9.23
N TRP A 482 -1.06 -22.02 -9.07
CA TRP A 482 -1.85 -21.42 -10.12
C TRP A 482 -0.99 -20.81 -11.26
N GLU A 483 0.22 -20.36 -10.94
CA GLU A 483 1.19 -19.84 -11.91
C GLU A 483 2.05 -20.92 -12.61
N ARG A 484 1.90 -22.20 -12.24
CA ARG A 484 2.49 -23.34 -12.97
C ARG A 484 1.65 -23.67 -14.19
#